data_AF-A0A2V2BW54-F1
#
_entry.id   AF-A0A2V2BW54-F1
#
_cell.length_a   1.000
_cell.length_b   1.000
_cell.length_c   1.000
_cell.angle_alpha   90.00
_cell.angle_beta   90.00
_cell.angle_gamma   90.00
#
_symmetry.space_group_name_H-M   'P 1'
#
loop_
_entity.id
_entity.type
_entity.pdbx_description
1 polymer ?
#
loop_
_entity_poly.entity_id
_entity_poly.type
_entity_poly.pdbx_seq_one_letter_code
_entity_poly.pdbx_strand_id
1 'polypeptide(L)'
;MENENNMATFLGYEDVELSRPVNGKKKVKVKCLPVRKLAEYAALISLEPEIIELCTELTPEEVDMLSADDSGKLFDKAHELNFNPFSEWLKRKGKAVRMKAQAYGIALPEEAKTDGETSANS
;
A
#
# COMPACT_ATOMS: atom_id res chain seq x y z
N MET A 1 13.65 -0.06 -31.01
CA MET A 1 12.56 -0.73 -30.26
C MET A 1 12.49 0.00 -28.93
N GLU A 2 11.67 1.03 -28.86
CA GLU A 2 11.67 2.01 -27.76
C GLU A 2 10.38 1.88 -26.95
N ASN A 3 10.54 1.64 -25.65
CA ASN A 3 9.62 2.00 -24.56
C ASN A 3 8.18 1.45 -24.59
N GLU A 4 8.01 0.12 -24.57
CA GLU A 4 6.73 -0.49 -24.16
C GLU A 4 6.51 -0.50 -22.62
N ASN A 5 7.50 -0.07 -21.82
CA ASN A 5 7.44 -0.13 -20.35
C ASN A 5 6.93 1.14 -19.64
N ASN A 6 6.42 2.15 -20.36
CA ASN A 6 6.10 3.46 -19.76
C ASN A 6 4.60 3.79 -19.60
N MET A 7 3.68 2.83 -19.84
CA MET A 7 2.23 3.06 -19.69
C MET A 7 1.49 2.09 -18.73
N ALA A 8 2.20 1.21 -18.01
CA ALA A 8 1.64 0.53 -16.83
C ALA A 8 1.48 1.46 -15.61
N THR A 9 1.86 2.73 -15.78
CA THR A 9 2.30 3.66 -14.73
C THR A 9 1.22 4.59 -14.17
N PHE A 10 -0.07 4.25 -14.32
CA PHE A 10 -1.12 5.02 -13.61
C PHE A 10 -2.18 4.17 -12.91
N LEU A 11 -2.45 2.93 -13.35
CA LEU A 11 -3.36 1.98 -12.71
C LEU A 11 -2.91 0.53 -13.01
N GLY A 12 -1.64 0.23 -12.76
CA GLY A 12 -1.08 -1.10 -12.96
C GLY A 12 -1.74 -2.16 -12.06
N TYR A 13 -1.71 -3.41 -12.52
CA TYR A 13 -2.10 -4.55 -11.71
C TYR A 13 -1.14 -5.72 -11.99
N GLU A 14 -1.07 -6.65 -11.05
CA GLU A 14 -0.40 -7.94 -11.24
C GLU A 14 -1.35 -9.08 -10.90
N ASP A 15 -1.28 -10.16 -11.65
CA ASP A 15 -2.06 -11.37 -11.39
C ASP A 15 -1.27 -12.31 -10.48
N VAL A 16 -1.87 -12.71 -9.36
CA VAL A 16 -1.34 -13.69 -8.42
C VAL A 16 -2.09 -15.01 -8.59
N GLU A 17 -1.37 -16.10 -8.80
CA GLU A 17 -1.96 -17.44 -8.88
C GLU A 17 -2.33 -17.95 -7.49
N LEU A 18 -3.55 -18.49 -7.36
CA LEU A 18 -4.01 -19.13 -6.14
C LEU A 18 -3.59 -20.60 -6.12
N SER A 19 -3.21 -21.10 -4.96
CA SER A 19 -2.91 -22.52 -4.74
C SER A 19 -4.13 -23.42 -5.00
N ARG A 20 -5.33 -22.89 -4.75
CA ARG A 20 -6.62 -23.53 -5.04
C ARG A 20 -7.62 -22.51 -5.59
N PRO A 21 -8.59 -22.92 -6.41
CA PRO A 21 -9.61 -22.00 -6.89
C PRO A 21 -10.50 -21.50 -5.74
N VAL A 22 -10.82 -20.20 -5.74
CA VAL A 22 -11.83 -19.58 -4.88
C VAL A 22 -12.96 -19.09 -5.78
N ASN A 23 -14.18 -19.61 -5.61
CA ASN A 23 -15.32 -19.31 -6.49
C ASN A 23 -15.00 -19.39 -7.99
N GLY A 24 -14.20 -20.39 -8.38
CA GLY A 24 -13.76 -20.60 -9.77
C GLY A 24 -12.63 -19.67 -10.24
N LYS A 25 -12.23 -18.66 -9.46
CA LYS A 25 -11.05 -17.83 -9.73
C LYS A 25 -9.79 -18.62 -9.41
N LYS A 26 -8.89 -18.76 -10.39
CA LYS A 26 -7.55 -19.38 -10.21
C LYS A 26 -6.43 -18.35 -10.09
N LYS A 27 -6.72 -17.11 -10.48
CA LYS A 27 -5.82 -15.97 -10.40
C LYS A 27 -6.60 -14.78 -9.86
N VAL A 28 -5.93 -13.95 -9.08
CA VAL A 28 -6.49 -12.74 -8.50
C VAL A 28 -5.65 -11.56 -8.92
N LYS A 29 -6.33 -10.52 -9.41
CA LYS A 29 -5.72 -9.28 -9.82
C LYS A 29 -5.49 -8.39 -8.60
N VAL A 30 -4.23 -8.10 -8.29
CA VAL A 30 -3.82 -7.13 -7.26
C VAL A 30 -3.51 -5.80 -7.93
N LYS A 31 -4.15 -4.73 -7.46
CA LYS A 31 -4.17 -3.42 -8.12
C LYS A 31 -3.26 -2.42 -7.41
N CYS A 32 -2.62 -1.57 -8.20
CA CYS A 32 -2.12 -0.29 -7.73
C CYS A 32 -3.30 0.67 -7.52
N LEU A 33 -3.41 1.19 -6.31
CA LEU A 33 -4.50 2.03 -5.87
C LEU A 33 -4.37 3.45 -6.44
N PRO A 34 -5.48 4.06 -6.87
CA PRO A 34 -5.47 5.48 -7.23
C PRO A 34 -5.20 6.34 -5.99
N VAL A 35 -4.59 7.51 -6.18
CA VAL A 35 -4.22 8.44 -5.07
C VAL A 35 -5.37 8.70 -4.09
N ARG A 36 -6.62 8.75 -4.57
CA ARG A 36 -7.82 8.96 -3.74
C ARG A 36 -8.05 7.87 -2.69
N LYS A 37 -7.52 6.67 -2.90
CA LYS A 37 -7.64 5.49 -2.02
C LYS A 37 -6.48 5.35 -1.04
N LEU A 38 -5.42 6.17 -1.15
CA LEU A 38 -4.25 6.06 -0.25
C LEU A 38 -4.55 6.41 1.21
N ALA A 39 -5.59 7.21 1.48
CA ALA A 39 -6.05 7.47 2.84
C ALA A 39 -6.71 6.23 3.47
N GLU A 40 -7.47 5.47 2.68
CA GLU A 40 -8.09 4.22 3.08
C GLU A 40 -7.03 3.14 3.28
N TYR A 41 -6.07 3.04 2.35
CA TYR A 41 -4.88 2.20 2.53
C TYR A 41 -4.13 2.51 3.83
N ALA A 42 -3.94 3.79 4.17
CA ALA A 42 -3.28 4.18 5.42
C ALA A 42 -3.99 3.66 6.67
N ALA A 43 -5.33 3.64 6.65
CA ALA A 43 -6.14 3.16 7.76
C ALA A 43 -6.13 1.62 7.89
N LEU A 44 -5.91 0.93 6.78
CA LEU A 44 -5.98 -0.53 6.68
C LEU A 44 -4.60 -1.20 6.61
N ILE A 45 -3.49 -0.45 6.60
CA ILE A 45 -2.15 -0.93 6.19
C ILE A 45 -1.65 -2.20 6.92
N SER A 46 -2.17 -2.52 8.10
CA SER A 46 -1.81 -3.71 8.88
C SER A 46 -2.96 -4.72 9.02
N LEU A 47 -4.08 -4.49 8.36
CA LEU A 47 -5.29 -5.30 8.40
C LEU A 47 -5.36 -6.11 7.11
N GLU A 48 -4.90 -7.36 7.19
CA GLU A 48 -4.61 -8.19 6.03
C GLU A 48 -5.85 -8.46 5.15
N PRO A 49 -6.98 -8.97 5.67
CA PRO A 49 -8.19 -9.18 4.86
C PRO A 49 -8.67 -7.91 4.17
N GLU A 50 -8.64 -6.78 4.87
CA GLU A 50 -9.13 -5.49 4.40
C GLU A 50 -8.22 -4.88 3.33
N ILE A 51 -6.91 -5.10 3.41
CA ILE A 51 -5.96 -4.70 2.35
C ILE A 51 -6.15 -5.55 1.09
N ILE A 52 -6.36 -6.85 1.26
CA ILE A 52 -6.65 -7.74 0.14
C ILE A 52 -7.95 -7.32 -0.55
N GLU A 53 -9.01 -7.05 0.21
CA GLU A 53 -10.28 -6.56 -0.33
C GLU A 53 -10.09 -5.22 -1.07
N LEU A 54 -9.41 -4.26 -0.45
CA LEU A 54 -9.15 -2.94 -1.05
C LEU A 54 -8.37 -3.02 -2.37
N CYS A 55 -7.40 -3.94 -2.45
CA CYS A 55 -6.47 -4.03 -3.57
C CYS A 55 -6.89 -5.04 -4.64
N THR A 56 -7.98 -5.79 -4.46
CA THR A 56 -8.40 -6.84 -5.40
C THR A 56 -9.84 -6.65 -5.89
N GLU A 57 -10.42 -7.68 -6.50
CA GLU A 57 -11.85 -7.79 -6.83
C GLU A 57 -12.49 -8.99 -6.12
N LEU A 58 -11.88 -9.41 -5.01
CA LEU A 58 -12.45 -10.42 -4.14
C LEU A 58 -13.57 -9.79 -3.31
N THR A 59 -14.68 -10.50 -3.14
CA THR A 59 -15.69 -10.16 -2.14
C THR A 59 -15.19 -10.54 -0.75
N PRO A 60 -15.77 -9.99 0.34
CA PRO A 60 -15.41 -10.39 1.69
C PRO A 60 -15.48 -11.92 1.90
N GLU A 61 -16.53 -12.56 1.36
CA GLU A 61 -16.69 -14.01 1.45
C GLU A 61 -15.60 -14.77 0.69
N GLU A 62 -15.10 -14.21 -0.43
CA GLU A 62 -13.99 -14.81 -1.16
C GLU A 62 -12.66 -14.64 -0.43
N VAL A 63 -12.45 -13.51 0.25
CA VAL A 63 -11.29 -13.29 1.11
C VAL A 63 -11.29 -14.31 2.26
N ASP A 64 -12.44 -14.55 2.90
CA ASP A 64 -12.61 -15.55 3.96
C ASP A 64 -12.36 -17.00 3.49
N MET A 65 -12.48 -17.26 2.18
CA MET A 65 -12.23 -18.58 1.59
C MET A 65 -10.75 -18.82 1.22
N LEU A 66 -9.90 -17.78 1.26
CA LEU A 66 -8.49 -17.91 0.93
C LEU A 66 -7.79 -18.89 1.88
N SER A 67 -6.77 -19.57 1.37
CA SER A 67 -5.82 -20.24 2.25
C SER A 67 -4.93 -19.17 2.92
N ALA A 68 -4.35 -19.48 4.07
CA ALA A 68 -3.41 -18.57 4.73
C ALA A 68 -2.23 -18.20 3.80
N ASP A 69 -1.73 -19.17 3.02
CA ASP A 69 -0.64 -18.94 2.07
C ASP A 69 -1.04 -18.00 0.92
N ASP A 70 -2.24 -18.16 0.37
CA ASP A 70 -2.71 -17.29 -0.72
C ASP A 70 -3.07 -15.89 -0.19
N SER A 71 -3.61 -15.80 1.03
CA SER A 71 -3.84 -14.53 1.72
C SER A 71 -2.53 -13.75 1.88
N GLY A 72 -1.50 -14.38 2.45
CA GLY A 72 -0.19 -13.75 2.62
C GLY A 72 0.44 -13.28 1.30
N LYS A 73 0.37 -14.10 0.23
CA LYS A 73 0.87 -13.69 -1.10
C LYS A 73 0.16 -12.46 -1.66
N LEU A 74 -1.17 -12.39 -1.52
CA LEU A 74 -1.96 -11.26 -2.00
C LEU A 74 -1.67 -10.00 -1.18
N PHE A 75 -1.52 -10.15 0.13
CA PHE A 75 -1.15 -9.08 1.04
C PHE A 75 0.23 -8.49 0.72
N ASP A 76 1.24 -9.35 0.59
CA ASP A 76 2.61 -8.93 0.24
C ASP A 76 2.63 -8.20 -1.11
N LYS A 77 1.94 -8.75 -2.11
CA LYS A 77 1.84 -8.11 -3.43
C LYS A 77 1.09 -6.78 -3.37
N ALA A 78 0.06 -6.66 -2.53
CA ALA A 78 -0.66 -5.41 -2.32
C ALA A 78 0.28 -4.33 -1.74
N HIS A 79 1.15 -4.68 -0.79
CA HIS A 79 2.17 -3.78 -0.28
C HIS A 79 3.23 -3.44 -1.32
N GLU A 80 3.75 -4.42 -2.05
CA GLU A 80 4.75 -4.21 -3.09
C GLU A 80 4.29 -3.16 -4.12
N LEU A 81 3.04 -3.26 -4.59
CA LEU A 81 2.50 -2.34 -5.59
C LEU A 81 2.16 -0.94 -5.02
N ASN A 82 1.77 -0.86 -3.75
CA ASN A 82 1.17 0.36 -3.18
C ASN A 82 2.07 1.13 -2.21
N PHE A 83 3.14 0.54 -1.67
CA PHE A 83 3.94 1.17 -0.62
C PHE A 83 4.70 2.41 -1.11
N ASN A 84 5.29 2.34 -2.30
CA ASN A 84 5.98 3.48 -2.90
C ASN A 84 5.05 4.69 -3.14
N PRO A 85 3.92 4.57 -3.86
CA PRO A 85 3.02 5.70 -4.05
C PRO A 85 2.41 6.20 -2.72
N PHE A 86 2.12 5.29 -1.78
CA PHE A 86 1.68 5.64 -0.43
C PHE A 86 2.73 6.49 0.32
N SER A 87 3.99 6.07 0.33
CA SER A 87 5.06 6.78 1.04
C SER A 87 5.28 8.20 0.50
N GLU A 88 5.25 8.38 -0.82
CA GLU A 88 5.38 9.69 -1.46
C GLU A 88 4.16 10.58 -1.20
N TRP A 89 2.96 9.99 -1.16
CA TRP A 89 1.76 10.69 -0.71
C TRP A 89 1.89 11.14 0.75
N LEU A 90 2.36 10.29 1.65
CA LEU A 90 2.53 10.60 3.08
C LEU A 90 3.56 11.71 3.31
N LYS A 91 4.71 11.67 2.61
CA LYS A 91 5.71 12.75 2.63
C LYS A 91 5.10 14.09 2.23
N ARG A 92 4.27 14.11 1.17
CA ARG A 92 3.57 15.34 0.73
C ARG A 92 2.56 15.83 1.76
N LYS A 93 1.85 14.93 2.46
CA LYS A 93 0.96 15.30 3.56
C LYS A 93 1.73 15.95 4.72
N GLY A 94 2.87 15.40 5.11
CA GLY A 94 3.76 16.00 6.11
C GLY A 94 4.21 17.41 5.72
N LYS A 95 4.66 17.60 4.47
CA LYS A 95 5.02 18.94 3.94
C LYS A 95 3.86 19.93 4.02
N ALA A 96 2.65 19.52 3.64
CA ALA A 96 1.46 20.38 3.70
C ALA A 96 1.10 20.79 5.14
N VAL A 97 1.25 19.89 6.11
CA VAL A 97 1.05 20.20 7.54
C VAL A 97 2.07 21.24 8.03
N ARG A 98 3.35 21.11 7.63
CA ARG A 98 4.39 22.11 7.95
C ARG A 98 4.07 23.49 7.38
N MET A 99 3.63 23.56 6.12
CA MET A 99 3.22 24.83 5.51
C MET A 99 2.05 25.47 6.25
N LYS A 100 1.05 24.68 6.65
CA LYS A 100 -0.10 25.19 7.45
C LYS A 100 0.37 25.72 8.81
N ALA A 101 1.21 24.97 9.52
CA ALA A 101 1.71 25.38 10.83
C ALA A 101 2.48 26.70 10.76
N GLN A 102 3.36 26.86 9.75
CA GLN A 102 4.07 28.11 9.48
C GLN A 102 3.11 29.27 9.20
N ALA A 103 2.08 29.05 8.39
CA ALA A 103 1.09 30.08 8.05
C ALA A 103 0.29 30.56 9.28
N TYR A 104 0.04 29.69 10.26
CA TYR A 104 -0.70 30.00 11.48
C TYR A 104 0.18 30.34 12.69
N GLY A 105 1.51 30.36 12.53
CA GLY A 105 2.44 30.60 13.65
C GLY A 105 2.43 29.50 14.72
N ILE A 106 2.06 28.27 14.37
CA ILE A 106 1.98 27.13 15.29
C ILE A 106 3.32 26.39 15.28
N ALA A 107 3.89 26.15 16.45
CA ALA A 107 5.04 25.27 16.61
C ALA A 107 4.62 23.81 16.41
N LEU A 108 5.32 23.09 15.52
CA LEU A 108 5.13 21.64 15.38
C LEU A 108 5.99 20.89 16.40
N PRO A 109 5.58 19.69 16.83
CA PRO A 109 6.43 18.81 17.62
C PRO A 109 7.77 18.58 16.88
N GLU A 110 8.86 18.55 17.63
CA GLU A 110 10.15 18.15 17.07
C GLU A 110 10.05 16.71 16.52
N GLU A 111 10.71 16.45 15.39
CA GLU A 111 10.76 15.09 14.85
C GLU A 111 11.41 14.18 15.88
N ALA A 112 10.70 13.11 16.26
CA ALA A 112 11.26 12.08 17.11
C ALA A 112 12.51 11.51 16.42
N LYS A 113 13.66 11.64 17.07
CA LYS A 113 14.89 10.96 16.62
C LYS A 113 14.62 9.47 16.67
N THR A 114 14.68 8.79 15.52
CA THR A 114 14.68 7.33 15.49
C THR A 114 15.99 6.85 16.11
N ASP A 115 15.93 6.03 17.16
CA ASP A 115 17.08 5.51 17.94
C ASP A 115 18.03 4.56 17.15
N GLY A 116 18.09 4.69 15.83
CA GLY A 116 18.95 3.89 14.95
C GLY A 116 20.36 4.44 14.72
N GLU A 117 20.68 5.66 15.18
CA GLU A 117 22.01 6.27 14.98
C GLU A 117 22.98 6.05 16.15
N THR A 118 22.58 5.41 17.25
CA THR A 118 23.42 5.28 18.45
C THR A 118 24.22 3.97 18.53
N SER A 119 24.37 3.21 17.44
CA SER A 119 25.22 2.00 17.44
C SER A 119 26.19 1.96 16.26
N ALA A 120 26.97 3.02 16.12
CA ALA A 120 28.22 3.00 15.38
C ALA A 120 29.11 4.17 15.86
N ASN A 121 29.50 4.14 17.13
CA ASN A 121 30.82 4.62 17.60
C ASN A 121 30.91 4.52 19.12
N SER A 122 31.91 3.75 19.57
CA SER A 122 32.48 3.60 20.92
C SER A 122 32.05 2.37 21.70
#